data_AF-A0A2V5SD19-F1
#
_entry.id   AF-A0A2V5SD19-F1
#
_cell.length_a   1.000
_cell.length_b   1.000
_cell.length_c   1.000
_cell.angle_alpha   90.00
_cell.angle_beta   90.00
_cell.angle_gamma   90.00
#
_symmetry.space_group_name_H-M   'P 1'
#
loop_
_entity.id
_entity.type
_entity.pdbx_description
1 polymer ?
#
loop_
_entity_poly.entity_id
_entity_poly.type
_entity_poly.pdbx_seq_one_letter_code
_entity_poly.pdbx_strand_id
1 'polypeptide(L)'
;MKDFGTERGTRFFRESAFTAVPPRAVVGLEAEFNLLVNDRRRRPEKVFGDPSRLVRRRMIPRTGKSFQLPAGGAIYFDTGVIEVATPIIELEPGCCYRATRLLWEQIRYLRRELD
;
A
#
# COMPACT_ATOMS: atom_id res chain seq x y z
N MET A 1 -38.74 49.15 -11.84
CA MET A 1 -39.77 48.08 -11.84
C MET A 1 -39.34 47.05 -12.87
N LYS A 2 -38.94 45.82 -12.58
CA LYS A 2 -38.84 45.01 -11.37
C LYS A 2 -37.57 44.14 -11.51
N ASP A 3 -36.85 43.96 -10.40
CA ASP A 3 -35.94 42.83 -10.16
C ASP A 3 -36.67 41.49 -10.31
N PHE A 4 -35.96 40.39 -10.61
CA PHE A 4 -35.96 39.16 -9.81
C PHE A 4 -34.94 38.15 -10.37
N GLY A 5 -34.01 37.72 -9.50
CA GLY A 5 -33.57 36.31 -9.47
C GLY A 5 -32.24 35.96 -10.13
N THR A 6 -31.12 36.43 -9.57
CA THR A 6 -29.83 35.75 -9.76
C THR A 6 -29.75 34.57 -8.80
N GLU A 7 -30.20 33.39 -9.20
CA GLU A 7 -29.82 32.15 -8.52
C GLU A 7 -28.69 31.49 -9.31
N ARG A 8 -27.46 31.84 -8.91
CA ARG A 8 -26.29 31.02 -9.22
C ARG A 8 -26.52 29.68 -8.53
N GLY A 9 -27.00 28.71 -9.31
CA GLY A 9 -27.02 27.31 -8.92
C GLY A 9 -25.62 26.90 -8.49
N THR A 10 -25.41 26.90 -7.18
CA THR A 10 -24.27 26.26 -6.55
C THR A 10 -24.39 24.80 -6.93
N ARG A 11 -23.62 24.36 -7.94
CA ARG A 11 -23.33 22.95 -8.13
C ARG A 11 -22.59 22.51 -6.86
N PHE A 12 -23.35 22.05 -5.88
CA PHE A 12 -22.84 21.17 -4.87
C PHE A 12 -22.31 19.95 -5.61
N PHE A 13 -21.02 19.96 -5.93
CA PHE A 13 -20.30 18.72 -6.17
C PHE A 13 -20.40 17.96 -4.85
N ARG A 14 -21.41 17.09 -4.77
CA ARG A 14 -21.44 16.04 -3.78
C ARG A 14 -20.16 15.26 -4.04
N GLU A 15 -19.15 15.46 -3.19
CA GLU A 15 -18.04 14.53 -3.01
C GLU A 15 -18.67 13.21 -2.56
N SER A 16 -19.24 12.51 -3.53
CA SER A 16 -19.52 11.11 -3.43
C SER A 16 -18.13 10.53 -3.44
N ALA A 17 -17.58 10.26 -2.25
CA ALA A 17 -16.44 9.38 -2.14
C ALA A 17 -16.82 8.15 -2.98
N PHE A 18 -16.18 7.99 -4.13
CA PHE A 18 -16.25 6.75 -4.88
C PHE A 18 -15.66 5.71 -3.93
N THR A 19 -16.50 5.06 -3.13
CA THR A 19 -16.21 3.73 -2.63
C THR A 19 -16.15 2.88 -3.88
N ALA A 20 -14.97 2.85 -4.50
CA ALA A 20 -14.66 1.98 -5.61
C ALA A 20 -14.65 0.57 -5.05
N VAL A 21 -15.85 0.00 -4.85
CA VAL A 21 -15.99 -1.43 -4.67
C VAL A 21 -15.40 -2.03 -5.94
N PRO A 22 -14.36 -2.88 -5.84
CA PRO A 22 -13.79 -3.48 -7.02
C PRO A 22 -14.93 -4.21 -7.76
N PRO A 23 -14.97 -4.15 -9.10
CA PRO A 23 -16.05 -4.75 -9.88
C PRO A 23 -16.14 -6.28 -9.69
N ARG A 24 -15.17 -6.87 -8.99
CA ARG A 24 -15.08 -8.27 -8.58
C ARG A 24 -14.67 -8.37 -7.13
N ALA A 25 -15.11 -9.42 -6.44
CA ALA A 25 -14.59 -9.74 -5.11
C ALA A 25 -13.10 -10.05 -5.20
N VAL A 26 -12.33 -9.55 -4.24
CA VAL A 26 -10.88 -9.67 -4.19
C VAL A 26 -10.41 -10.00 -2.79
N VAL A 27 -9.19 -10.53 -2.69
CA VAL A 27 -8.47 -10.78 -1.44
C VAL A 27 -7.08 -10.17 -1.54
N GLY A 28 -6.53 -9.79 -0.38
CA GLY A 28 -5.14 -9.39 -0.21
C GLY A 28 -4.65 -9.91 1.14
N LEU A 29 -3.32 -10.02 1.27
CA LEU A 29 -2.67 -10.34 2.54
C LEU A 29 -1.62 -9.29 2.86
N GLU A 30 -1.48 -8.99 4.13
CA GLU A 30 -0.49 -8.08 4.69
C GLU A 30 0.40 -8.84 5.66
N ALA A 31 1.66 -8.42 5.76
CA ALA A 31 2.58 -8.90 6.77
C ALA A 31 3.43 -7.77 7.31
N GLU A 32 3.53 -7.73 8.64
CA GLU A 32 4.27 -6.74 9.40
C GLU A 32 5.50 -7.36 10.07
N PHE A 33 6.62 -6.65 10.01
CA PHE A 33 7.89 -7.10 10.55
C PHE A 33 8.53 -6.05 11.44
N ASN A 34 8.93 -6.47 12.64
CA ASN A 34 9.84 -5.69 13.45
C ASN A 34 11.24 -5.68 12.84
N LEU A 35 11.83 -4.50 12.70
CA LEU A 35 13.21 -4.36 12.28
C LEU A 35 14.14 -4.58 13.48
N LEU A 36 15.08 -5.52 13.34
CA LEU A 36 16.19 -5.69 14.26
C LEU A 36 17.48 -5.16 13.62
N VAL A 37 18.22 -4.34 14.35
CA VAL A 37 19.57 -3.92 13.98
C VAL A 37 20.48 -4.25 15.16
N ASN A 38 21.45 -5.15 14.94
CA ASN A 38 22.31 -5.69 16.00
C ASN A 38 21.49 -6.22 17.18
N ASP A 39 20.52 -7.10 16.88
CA ASP A 39 19.59 -7.74 17.84
C ASP A 39 18.69 -6.80 18.65
N ARG A 40 18.69 -5.50 18.32
CA ARG A 40 17.83 -4.51 18.98
C ARG A 40 16.71 -4.07 18.05
N ARG A 41 15.49 -4.07 18.57
CA ARG A 41 14.33 -3.52 17.86
C ARG A 41 14.57 -2.04 17.54
N ARG A 42 14.38 -1.67 16.28
CA ARG A 42 14.45 -0.29 15.81
C ARG A 42 13.23 0.04 14.97
N ARG A 43 12.87 1.32 14.99
CA ARG A 43 11.85 1.89 14.12
C ARG A 43 12.42 2.08 12.71
N PRO A 44 11.85 1.48 11.65
CA PRO A 44 12.37 1.58 10.29
C PRO A 44 12.40 3.03 9.78
N GLU A 45 11.44 3.87 10.16
CA GLU A 45 11.43 5.29 9.85
C GLU A 45 12.59 6.08 10.47
N LYS A 46 13.21 5.55 11.55
CA LYS A 46 14.40 6.15 12.17
C LYS A 46 15.70 5.60 11.58
N VAL A 47 15.68 4.42 10.96
CA VAL A 47 16.85 3.78 10.35
C VAL A 47 16.98 4.20 8.89
N PHE A 48 15.92 4.04 8.11
CA PHE A 48 15.92 4.29 6.66
C PHE A 48 15.29 5.63 6.29
N GLY A 49 14.40 6.17 7.13
CA GLY A 49 13.63 7.38 6.84
C GLY A 49 12.42 7.13 5.94
N ASP A 50 12.63 6.46 4.80
CA ASP A 50 11.61 6.18 3.78
C ASP A 50 11.75 4.75 3.21
N PRO A 51 10.66 4.05 2.85
CA PRO A 51 10.73 2.70 2.29
C PRO A 51 11.57 2.59 1.01
N SER A 52 11.66 3.65 0.19
CA SER A 52 12.52 3.67 -1.00
C SER A 52 14.01 3.53 -0.71
N ARG A 53 14.43 3.78 0.53
CA ARG A 53 15.83 3.64 0.98
C ARG A 53 16.13 2.27 1.58
N LEU A 54 15.11 1.45 1.84
CA LEU A 54 15.27 0.06 2.25
C LEU A 54 15.63 -0.82 1.05
N VAL A 55 14.99 -0.59 -0.10
CA VAL A 55 15.12 -1.43 -1.29
C VAL A 55 16.12 -0.81 -2.26
N ARG A 56 17.16 -1.56 -2.66
CA ARG A 56 18.22 -1.04 -3.55
C ARG A 56 17.72 -0.73 -4.96
N ARG A 57 16.72 -1.47 -5.45
CA ARG A 57 16.11 -1.24 -6.78
C ARG A 57 15.12 -0.07 -6.74
N ARG A 58 15.04 0.69 -7.83
CA ARG A 58 14.04 1.75 -7.97
C ARG A 58 12.63 1.17 -7.94
N MET A 59 11.80 1.68 -7.02
CA MET A 59 10.39 1.31 -6.89
C MET A 59 9.47 2.32 -7.57
N ILE A 60 8.22 1.91 -7.81
CA ILE A 60 7.17 2.79 -8.36
C ILE A 60 6.43 3.44 -7.18
N PRO A 61 6.37 4.79 -7.08
CA PRO A 61 5.59 5.44 -6.05
C PRO A 61 4.10 5.09 -6.15
N ARG A 62 3.46 4.88 -5.01
CA ARG A 62 2.00 4.71 -4.87
C ARG A 62 1.44 5.87 -4.04
N THR A 63 0.13 5.89 -3.81
CA THR A 63 -0.51 6.90 -2.96
C THR A 63 0.10 6.93 -1.56
N GLY A 64 0.33 8.12 -1.03
CA GLY A 64 0.92 8.32 0.30
C GLY A 64 2.41 7.98 0.34
N LYS A 65 2.85 7.32 1.43
CA LYS A 65 4.26 6.90 1.65
C LYS A 65 4.51 5.43 1.26
N SER A 66 3.70 4.90 0.34
CA SER A 66 3.79 3.52 -0.10
C SER A 66 4.47 3.42 -1.46
N PHE A 67 5.14 2.30 -1.71
CA PHE A 67 5.83 2.02 -2.96
C PHE A 67 5.49 0.62 -3.45
N GLN A 68 5.47 0.42 -4.77
CA GLN A 68 5.34 -0.91 -5.34
C GLN A 68 6.72 -1.58 -5.41
N LEU A 69 6.84 -2.75 -4.79
CA LEU A 69 8.01 -3.61 -4.86
C LEU A 69 8.17 -4.20 -6.27
N PRO A 70 9.40 -4.58 -6.67
CA PRO A 70 9.62 -5.35 -7.90
C PRO A 70 8.81 -6.65 -7.96
N ALA A 71 8.52 -7.24 -6.80
CA ALA A 71 7.65 -8.42 -6.65
C ALA A 71 6.13 -8.11 -6.82
N GLY A 72 5.77 -6.86 -7.07
CA GLY A 72 4.43 -6.44 -7.49
C GLY A 72 3.51 -5.90 -6.40
N GLY A 73 3.71 -6.29 -5.13
CA GLY A 73 2.91 -5.75 -4.02
C GLY A 73 3.47 -4.44 -3.47
N ALA A 74 2.90 -3.96 -2.37
CA ALA A 74 3.24 -2.69 -1.77
C ALA A 74 4.17 -2.84 -0.55
N ILE A 75 4.98 -1.83 -0.29
CA ILE A 75 5.74 -1.65 0.95
C ILE A 75 5.51 -0.27 1.54
N TYR A 76 5.39 -0.21 2.86
CA TYR A 76 5.42 1.03 3.64
C TYR A 76 5.93 0.77 5.06
N PHE A 77 6.16 1.86 5.81
CA PHE A 77 6.37 1.77 7.25
C PHE A 77 5.06 2.15 7.94
N ASP A 78 4.48 1.21 8.66
CA ASP A 78 3.33 1.48 9.52
C ASP A 78 3.77 1.48 10.98
N THR A 79 3.60 2.62 11.65
CA THR A 79 3.69 2.75 13.12
C THR A 79 4.91 2.07 13.79
N GLY A 80 6.05 2.00 13.10
CA GLY A 80 7.30 1.44 13.62
C GLY A 80 7.62 0.00 13.19
N VAL A 81 6.87 -0.55 12.23
CA VAL A 81 7.18 -1.81 11.55
C VAL A 81 7.37 -1.61 10.04
N ILE A 82 8.03 -2.58 9.40
CA ILE A 82 8.03 -2.69 7.94
C ILE A 82 6.80 -3.51 7.58
N GLU A 83 5.99 -3.01 6.65
CA GLU A 83 4.79 -3.71 6.20
C GLU A 83 4.86 -3.96 4.69
N VAL A 84 4.43 -5.16 4.28
CA VAL A 84 4.19 -5.49 2.88
C VAL A 84 2.78 -5.98 2.67
N ALA A 85 2.16 -5.55 1.57
CA ALA A 85 0.83 -5.96 1.15
C ALA A 85 0.91 -6.65 -0.21
N THR A 86 0.16 -7.72 -0.44
CA THR A 86 0.05 -8.33 -1.77
C THR A 86 -0.60 -7.39 -2.78
N PRO A 87 -0.39 -7.61 -4.09
CA PRO A 87 -1.30 -7.08 -5.09
C PRO A 87 -2.76 -7.48 -4.81
N ILE A 88 -3.70 -6.81 -5.47
CA ILE A 88 -5.11 -7.19 -5.47
C ILE A 88 -5.26 -8.52 -6.20
N ILE A 89 -5.90 -9.51 -5.58
CA ILE A 89 -6.09 -10.85 -6.16
C ILE A 89 -7.59 -11.12 -6.27
N GLU A 90 -8.06 -11.44 -7.47
CA GLU A 90 -9.46 -11.84 -7.68
C GLU A 90 -9.81 -13.10 -6.88
N LEU A 91 -11.00 -13.08 -6.26
CA LEU A 91 -11.53 -14.18 -5.46
C LEU A 91 -12.03 -15.31 -6.38
N GLU A 92 -11.11 -16.20 -6.71
CA GLU A 92 -11.29 -17.36 -7.59
C GLU A 92 -10.65 -18.62 -6.97
N PRO A 93 -10.95 -19.84 -7.45
CA PRO A 93 -10.26 -21.04 -6.99
C PRO A 93 -8.74 -20.88 -7.00
N GLY A 94 -8.10 -21.16 -5.86
CA GLY A 94 -6.66 -20.97 -5.67
C GLY A 94 -6.21 -19.54 -5.34
N CYS A 95 -7.12 -18.58 -5.12
CA CYS A 95 -6.78 -17.21 -4.70
C CYS A 95 -5.91 -17.17 -3.44
N CYS A 96 -6.23 -17.94 -2.40
CA CYS A 96 -5.43 -17.99 -1.16
C CYS A 96 -4.00 -18.51 -1.41
N TYR A 97 -3.84 -19.50 -2.29
CA TYR A 97 -2.51 -20.00 -2.68
C TYR A 97 -1.72 -18.92 -3.43
N ARG A 98 -2.35 -18.24 -4.39
CA ARG A 98 -1.72 -17.11 -5.10
C ARG A 98 -1.33 -15.99 -4.14
N ALA A 99 -2.21 -15.63 -3.21
CA ALA A 99 -1.95 -14.59 -2.21
C ALA A 99 -0.78 -14.95 -1.31
N THR A 100 -0.79 -16.17 -0.77
CA THR A 100 0.27 -16.67 0.10
C THR A 100 1.61 -16.75 -0.63
N ARG A 101 1.63 -17.26 -1.87
CA ARG A 101 2.85 -17.33 -2.69
C ARG A 101 3.41 -15.93 -2.97
N LEU A 102 2.57 -15.00 -3.42
CA LEU A 102 2.98 -13.62 -3.68
C LEU A 102 3.48 -12.93 -2.42
N LEU A 103 2.84 -13.15 -1.27
CA LEU A 103 3.31 -12.63 0.01
C LEU A 103 4.72 -13.17 0.34
N TRP A 104 4.93 -14.48 0.23
CA TRP A 104 6.23 -15.09 0.47
C TRP A 104 7.32 -14.61 -0.50
N GLU A 105 6.98 -14.33 -1.76
CA GLU A 105 7.91 -13.76 -2.73
C GLU A 105 8.36 -12.36 -2.32
N GLN A 106 7.44 -11.54 -1.81
CA GLN A 106 7.77 -10.20 -1.27
C GLN A 106 8.65 -10.28 -0.03
N ILE A 107 8.32 -11.17 0.91
CA ILE A 107 9.11 -11.38 2.13
C ILE A 107 10.53 -11.83 1.78
N ARG A 108 10.66 -12.81 0.86
CA ARG A 108 11.97 -13.29 0.39
C ARG A 108 12.76 -12.21 -0.32
N TYR A 109 12.09 -11.36 -1.10
CA TYR A 109 12.73 -10.21 -1.74
C TYR A 109 13.31 -9.27 -0.67
N LEU A 110 12.50 -8.85 0.31
CA LEU A 110 12.95 -7.93 1.36
C LEU A 110 14.04 -8.50 2.25
N ARG A 111 14.01 -9.80 2.54
CA ARG A 111 15.07 -10.43 3.30
C ARG A 111 16.44 -10.22 2.65
N ARG A 112 16.54 -10.35 1.32
CA ARG A 112 17.79 -10.08 0.57
C ARG A 112 18.19 -8.61 0.53
N GLU A 113 17.27 -7.69 0.82
CA GLU A 113 17.58 -6.27 0.97
C GLU A 113 18.18 -5.95 2.35
N LEU A 114 17.94 -6.81 3.34
CA LEU A 114 18.40 -6.69 4.72
C LEU A 114 19.66 -7.53 5.04
N ASP A 115 19.87 -8.62 4.30
CA ASP A 115 21.13 -9.38 4.26
C ASP A 115 22.23 -8.58 3.50
#